data_AF-A0A9N9Y1G9-F1
#
_entry.id   AF-A0A9N9Y1G9-F1
#
_cell.length_a   1.000
_cell.length_b   1.000
_cell.length_c   1.000
_cell.angle_alpha   90.00
_cell.angle_beta   90.00
_cell.angle_gamma   90.00
#
_symmetry.space_group_name_H-M   'P 1'
#
loop_
_entity.id
_entity.type
_entity.pdbx_description
1 polymer ?
#
loop_
_entity_poly.entity_id
_entity_poly.type
_entity_poly.pdbx_seq_one_letter_code
_entity_poly.pdbx_strand_id
1 'polypeptide(L)'
;MGLPTPLKIISMEVGSPRFENFFRILAGTHVKYITTGPGSLDNEALMDMPLDFANILPPLPYGQATWNTARISRNTTTGKLEAEISIREMAGISNIWHPALVDFLHLQKIKSMGLFVQLCTLTPDSIFIHQNSTGKRVIAKMARFEWEIQYLTRENQAYQLLQGTGIGPRVLGHIHEQGRVIGILLEIVQGRAAGIDDLPRCLAALKRLHSMRILHGDCNRHNFIVGSGGEVTLIDFSEFKENATDEELAAEEESLAGKLEDDSGLGDYGALGEDDDN
;
A
#
# COMPACT_ATOMS: atom_id res chain seq x y z
N MET A 1 23.63 13.10 27.41
CA MET A 1 22.32 13.24 26.73
C MET A 1 22.43 12.45 25.44
N GLY A 2 21.56 11.46 25.21
CA GLY A 2 21.54 10.73 23.94
C GLY A 2 21.16 11.67 22.80
N LEU A 3 21.63 11.37 21.58
CA LEU A 3 21.24 12.11 20.39
C LEU A 3 19.70 12.11 20.26
N PRO A 4 19.07 13.22 19.85
CA PRO A 4 17.64 13.26 19.64
C PRO A 4 17.24 12.19 18.61
N THR A 5 16.19 11.44 18.94
CA THR A 5 15.64 10.40 18.06
C THR A 5 15.18 11.06 16.76
N PRO A 6 15.66 10.62 15.58
CA PRO A 6 15.23 11.20 14.32
C PRO A 6 13.72 10.98 14.16
N LEU A 7 13.01 12.06 13.86
CA LEU A 7 11.56 12.06 13.67
C LEU A 7 11.25 12.33 12.20
N LYS A 8 10.33 11.56 11.63
CA LYS A 8 9.88 11.74 10.25
C LYS A 8 8.40 11.40 10.11
N ILE A 9 7.62 12.28 9.50
CA ILE A 9 6.27 11.90 9.03
C ILE A 9 6.43 10.91 7.87
N ILE A 10 5.86 9.71 8.04
CA ILE A 10 5.87 8.65 7.03
C ILE A 10 4.52 8.49 6.33
N SER A 11 3.43 8.99 6.94
CA SER A 11 2.11 9.07 6.30
C SER A 11 1.26 10.14 6.99
N MET A 12 0.33 10.72 6.25
CA MET A 12 -0.65 11.66 6.78
C MET A 12 -1.96 11.59 6.00
N GLU A 13 -3.07 11.84 6.68
CA GLU A 13 -4.39 12.08 6.09
C GLU A 13 -4.94 13.34 6.75
N VAL A 14 -4.92 14.43 5.99
CA VAL A 14 -5.27 15.77 6.45
C VAL A 14 -6.41 16.29 5.60
N GLY A 15 -7.46 16.74 6.27
CA GLY A 15 -8.60 17.40 5.64
C GLY A 15 -8.56 18.89 5.92
N SER A 16 -9.61 19.36 6.60
CA SER A 16 -9.69 20.73 7.10
C SER A 16 -9.59 20.74 8.62
N PRO A 17 -9.37 21.92 9.23
CA PRO A 17 -9.45 22.11 10.68
C PRO A 17 -10.74 21.60 11.32
N ARG A 18 -11.82 21.42 10.54
CA ARG A 18 -13.12 20.96 11.06
C ARG A 18 -13.21 19.45 11.29
N PHE A 19 -12.21 18.70 10.83
CA PHE A 19 -12.19 17.24 10.93
C PHE A 19 -10.99 16.77 11.76
N GLU A 20 -11.02 15.49 12.11
CA GLU A 20 -9.82 14.83 12.62
C GLU A 20 -8.76 14.76 11.51
N ASN A 21 -7.49 14.92 11.89
CA ASN A 21 -6.37 14.73 10.97
C ASN A 21 -5.42 13.69 11.57
N PHE A 22 -4.84 12.87 10.72
CA PHE A 22 -4.11 11.68 11.12
C PHE A 22 -2.68 11.72 10.61
N PHE A 23 -1.73 11.34 11.47
CA PHE A 23 -0.31 11.36 11.17
C PHE A 23 0.35 10.08 11.67
N ARG A 24 1.31 9.58 10.89
CA ARG A 24 2.26 8.56 11.32
C ARG A 24 3.65 9.14 11.34
N ILE A 25 4.27 9.08 12.50
CA ILE A 25 5.61 9.58 12.74
C ILE A 25 6.52 8.41 13.08
N LEU A 26 7.56 8.22 12.28
CA LEU A 26 8.67 7.34 12.59
C LEU A 26 9.58 8.07 13.59
N ALA A 27 9.74 7.49 14.78
CA ALA A 27 10.63 7.94 15.83
C ALA A 27 11.69 6.85 16.07
N GLY A 28 12.85 6.99 15.42
CA GLY A 28 13.88 5.95 15.40
C GLY A 28 13.36 4.72 14.65
N THR A 29 13.03 3.65 15.37
CA THR A 29 12.45 2.40 14.82
C THR A 29 10.97 2.21 15.18
N HIS A 30 10.37 3.14 15.93
CA HIS A 30 8.98 3.02 16.39
C HIS A 30 8.08 3.94 15.58
N VAL A 31 6.86 3.47 15.27
CA VAL A 31 5.85 4.32 14.64
C VAL A 31 4.87 4.81 15.69
N LYS A 32 4.60 6.13 15.64
CA LYS A 32 3.63 6.83 16.48
C LYS A 32 2.48 7.32 15.63
N TYR A 33 1.28 7.08 16.10
CA TYR A 33 0.02 7.48 15.48
C TYR A 33 -0.52 8.69 16.22
N ILE A 34 -0.68 9.80 15.51
CA ILE A 34 -1.17 11.04 16.11
C ILE A 34 -2.46 11.43 15.40
N THR A 35 -3.50 11.68 16.19
CA THR A 35 -4.77 12.23 15.72
C THR A 35 -4.93 13.63 16.31
N THR A 36 -5.14 14.64 15.47
CA THR A 36 -5.54 15.97 15.94
C THR A 36 -7.06 16.07 15.86
N GLY A 37 -7.70 16.46 16.96
CA GLY A 37 -9.15 16.63 17.01
C GLY A 37 -9.61 17.86 16.22
N PRO A 38 -10.90 17.96 15.88
CA PRO A 38 -11.46 19.14 15.21
C PRO A 38 -11.14 20.45 15.96
N GLY A 39 -10.71 21.46 15.23
CA GLY A 39 -10.32 22.78 15.73
C GLY A 39 -8.99 22.81 16.46
N SER A 40 -8.27 21.69 16.54
CA SER A 40 -6.98 21.65 17.23
C SER A 40 -5.91 22.42 16.47
N LEU A 41 -5.80 22.18 15.16
CA LEU A 41 -4.87 22.90 14.28
C LEU A 41 -5.66 23.79 13.32
N ASP A 42 -5.15 24.99 13.05
CA ASP A 42 -5.67 25.85 11.99
C ASP A 42 -5.08 25.46 10.62
N ASN A 43 -5.50 26.14 9.56
CA ASN A 43 -5.05 25.83 8.21
C ASN A 43 -3.54 26.02 8.03
N GLU A 44 -2.96 27.05 8.66
CA GLU A 44 -1.54 27.37 8.54
C GLU A 44 -0.70 26.27 9.19
N ALA A 45 -1.05 25.88 10.43
CA ALA A 45 -0.42 24.77 11.11
C ALA A 45 -0.54 23.47 10.30
N LEU A 46 -1.72 23.16 9.72
CA LEU A 46 -1.89 21.96 8.90
C LEU A 46 -1.05 21.97 7.62
N MET A 47 -0.87 23.14 6.99
CA MET A 47 -0.01 23.29 5.81
C MET A 47 1.48 23.09 6.16
N ASP A 48 1.90 23.55 7.34
CA ASP A 48 3.29 23.45 7.80
C ASP A 48 3.64 22.10 8.44
N MET A 49 2.63 21.27 8.81
CA MET A 49 2.83 19.95 9.42
C MET A 49 3.91 19.08 8.73
N PRO A 50 3.94 18.92 7.39
CA PRO A 50 4.95 18.07 6.74
C PRO A 50 6.39 18.50 6.99
N LEU A 51 6.63 19.79 7.25
CA LEU A 51 7.95 20.39 7.39
C LEU A 51 8.30 20.69 8.85
N ASP A 52 7.32 21.01 9.70
CA ASP A 52 7.54 21.58 11.03
C ASP A 52 6.70 20.95 12.16
N PHE A 53 6.20 19.72 11.97
CA PHE A 53 5.34 19.05 12.98
C PHE A 53 5.93 19.02 14.40
N ALA A 54 7.26 19.01 14.54
CA ALA A 54 7.92 18.96 15.85
C ALA A 54 7.71 20.24 16.67
N ASN A 55 7.49 21.38 16.01
CA ASN A 55 7.17 22.66 16.65
C ASN A 55 5.67 22.92 16.73
N ILE A 56 4.88 22.32 15.82
CA ILE A 56 3.42 22.46 15.80
C ILE A 56 2.75 21.59 16.87
N LEU A 57 3.20 20.35 17.03
CA LEU A 57 2.65 19.43 18.01
C LEU A 57 3.16 19.74 19.42
N PRO A 58 2.37 19.44 20.48
CA PRO A 58 2.88 19.53 21.84
C PRO A 58 4.10 18.59 22.02
N PRO A 59 5.01 18.89 22.97
CA PRO A 59 6.14 18.01 23.25
C PRO A 59 5.68 16.60 23.66
N LEU A 60 6.03 15.60 22.85
CA LEU A 60 5.69 14.19 23.09
C LEU A 60 6.94 13.36 23.39
N PRO A 61 6.84 12.31 24.22
CA PRO A 61 7.95 11.42 24.53
C PRO A 61 8.20 10.39 23.41
N TYR A 62 8.56 10.86 22.21
CA TYR A 62 8.69 10.03 20.99
C TYR A 62 9.60 8.82 21.12
N GLY A 63 10.68 8.92 21.92
CA GLY A 63 11.62 7.83 22.14
C GLY A 63 11.15 6.73 23.10
N GLN A 64 9.99 6.88 23.75
CA GLN A 64 9.47 5.89 24.70
C GLN A 64 8.60 4.84 23.98
N ALA A 65 8.83 3.56 24.27
CA ALA A 65 8.03 2.45 23.73
C ALA A 65 6.68 2.24 24.46
N THR A 66 6.41 2.99 25.53
CA THR A 66 5.23 2.85 26.40
C THR A 66 3.91 3.37 25.79
N TRP A 67 3.95 3.90 24.57
CA TRP A 67 2.79 4.43 23.86
C TRP A 67 2.98 4.28 22.36
N ASN A 68 1.89 4.23 21.60
CA ASN A 68 1.92 4.25 20.14
C ASN A 68 0.85 5.17 19.55
N THR A 69 -0.13 5.63 20.33
CA THR A 69 -1.17 6.56 19.90
C THR A 69 -1.19 7.83 20.75
N ALA A 70 -1.47 8.97 20.13
CA ALA A 70 -1.72 10.23 20.81
C ALA A 70 -2.92 10.96 20.19
N ARG A 71 -3.81 11.49 21.02
CA ARG A 71 -4.90 12.38 20.61
C ARG A 71 -4.57 13.80 21.06
N ILE A 72 -4.50 14.72 20.10
CA ILE A 72 -4.19 16.13 20.33
C ILE A 72 -5.50 16.92 20.29
N SER A 73 -5.73 17.73 21.31
CA SER A 73 -6.87 18.64 21.40
C SER A 73 -6.40 20.05 21.74
N ARG A 74 -7.21 21.07 21.42
CA ARG A 74 -6.97 22.44 21.86
C ARG A 74 -7.82 22.73 23.09
N ASN A 75 -7.16 23.08 24.19
CA ASN A 75 -7.82 23.50 25.42
C ASN A 75 -8.61 24.80 25.15
N THR A 76 -9.92 24.78 25.40
CA THR A 76 -10.82 25.91 25.11
C THR A 76 -10.61 27.11 26.02
N THR A 77 -9.98 26.92 27.19
CA THR A 77 -9.70 27.98 28.16
C THR A 77 -8.34 28.64 27.90
N THR A 78 -7.31 27.83 27.65
CA THR A 78 -5.93 28.32 27.51
C THR A 78 -5.50 28.54 26.06
N GLY A 79 -6.24 27.97 25.11
CA GLY A 79 -5.89 27.94 23.69
C GLY A 79 -4.69 27.05 23.35
N LYS A 80 -4.08 26.37 24.33
CA LYS A 80 -2.90 25.51 24.12
C LYS A 80 -3.29 24.12 23.62
N LEU A 81 -2.37 23.48 22.90
CA LEU A 81 -2.50 22.07 22.55
C LEU A 81 -2.17 21.19 23.74
N GLU A 82 -3.00 20.17 23.95
CA GLU A 82 -2.84 19.13 24.95
C GLU A 82 -2.81 17.77 24.26
N ALA A 83 -2.08 16.82 24.84
CA ALA A 83 -1.95 15.48 24.31
C ALA A 83 -2.40 14.44 25.32
N GLU A 84 -3.25 13.52 24.87
CA GLU A 84 -3.56 12.28 25.57
C GLU A 84 -2.82 11.13 24.87
N ILE A 85 -1.86 10.51 25.55
CA ILE A 85 -1.07 9.39 25.02
C ILE A 85 -1.61 8.06 25.53
N SER A 86 -1.57 7.04 24.69
CA SER A 86 -2.02 5.70 25.03
C SER A 86 -1.26 4.63 24.26
N ILE A 87 -1.38 3.39 24.73
CA ILE A 87 -0.94 2.20 24.01
C ILE A 87 -2.18 1.45 23.52
N ARG A 88 -2.17 1.08 22.25
CA ARG A 88 -3.27 0.38 21.61
C ARG A 88 -2.75 -0.76 20.74
N GLU A 89 -3.39 -1.92 20.82
CA GLU A 89 -3.20 -2.97 19.82
C GLU A 89 -3.90 -2.55 18.53
N MET A 90 -3.12 -2.46 17.44
CA MET A 90 -3.62 -2.03 16.15
C MET A 90 -3.91 -3.22 15.24
N ALA A 91 -5.02 -3.17 14.51
CA ALA A 91 -5.38 -4.21 13.55
C ALA A 91 -4.29 -4.36 12.47
N GLY A 92 -3.99 -5.60 12.13
CA GLY A 92 -3.14 -5.99 11.02
C GLY A 92 -3.83 -7.06 10.17
N ILE A 93 -3.22 -7.39 9.04
CA ILE A 93 -3.67 -8.52 8.22
C ILE A 93 -3.41 -9.81 9.01
N SER A 94 -4.48 -10.57 9.28
CA SER A 94 -4.39 -11.79 10.10
C SER A 94 -4.02 -13.04 9.29
N ASN A 95 -4.39 -13.08 8.01
CA ASN A 95 -4.08 -14.18 7.11
C ASN A 95 -2.63 -14.10 6.60
N ILE A 96 -1.69 -14.59 7.41
CA ILE A 96 -0.26 -14.61 7.11
C ILE A 96 0.11 -15.98 6.56
N TRP A 97 0.18 -16.07 5.23
CA TRP A 97 0.44 -17.32 4.52
C TRP A 97 1.83 -17.43 3.91
N HIS A 98 2.54 -16.31 3.73
CA HIS A 98 3.89 -16.30 3.17
C HIS A 98 4.91 -16.36 4.33
N PRO A 99 5.92 -17.24 4.29
CA PRO A 99 6.83 -17.43 5.41
C PRO A 99 7.78 -16.24 5.64
N ALA A 100 8.07 -15.48 4.58
CA ALA A 100 8.92 -14.30 4.70
C ALA A 100 8.13 -13.09 5.21
N LEU A 101 8.71 -12.45 6.24
CA LEU A 101 8.26 -11.19 6.82
C LEU A 101 9.34 -10.14 6.58
N VAL A 102 8.98 -9.02 5.97
CA VAL A 102 9.88 -7.91 5.66
C VAL A 102 9.48 -6.71 6.51
N ASP A 103 10.41 -6.21 7.33
CA ASP A 103 10.19 -4.97 8.07
C ASP A 103 10.08 -3.81 7.08
N PHE A 104 9.05 -2.98 7.21
CA PHE A 104 8.85 -1.82 6.35
C PHE A 104 10.03 -0.83 6.41
N LEU A 105 10.82 -0.82 7.49
CA LEU A 105 12.04 -0.02 7.60
C LEU A 105 13.11 -0.42 6.59
N HIS A 106 13.05 -1.65 6.05
CA HIS A 106 13.94 -2.11 4.99
C HIS A 106 13.49 -1.70 3.59
N LEU A 107 12.34 -1.04 3.45
CA LEU A 107 11.80 -0.54 2.19
C LEU A 107 12.16 0.93 2.01
N GLN A 108 13.04 1.21 1.04
CA GLN A 108 13.32 2.58 0.63
C GLN A 108 12.37 2.97 -0.52
N LYS A 109 11.40 3.82 -0.22
CA LYS A 109 10.45 4.33 -1.22
C LYS A 109 11.18 5.13 -2.31
N ILE A 110 10.93 4.77 -3.56
CA ILE A 110 11.30 5.53 -4.76
C ILE A 110 10.14 6.46 -5.15
N LYS A 111 8.95 5.92 -5.42
CA LYS A 111 7.75 6.70 -5.77
C LYS A 111 6.46 6.07 -5.24
N SER A 112 5.45 6.90 -5.03
CA SER A 112 4.07 6.44 -4.80
C SER A 112 3.40 6.20 -6.15
N MET A 113 2.72 5.07 -6.26
CA MET A 113 1.97 4.66 -7.45
C MET A 113 0.46 4.63 -7.16
N GLY A 114 0.08 4.60 -5.88
CA GLY A 114 -1.28 4.83 -5.43
C GLY A 114 -1.30 5.11 -3.93
N LEU A 115 -2.49 5.08 -3.33
CA LEU A 115 -2.65 5.24 -1.88
C LEU A 115 -1.89 4.16 -1.10
N PHE A 116 -1.97 2.92 -1.56
CA PHE A 116 -1.36 1.76 -0.90
C PHE A 116 -0.11 1.24 -1.63
N VAL A 117 0.13 1.68 -2.86
CA VAL A 117 1.14 1.10 -3.75
C VAL A 117 2.37 2.00 -3.82
N GLN A 118 3.54 1.43 -3.53
CA GLN A 118 4.83 2.11 -3.59
C GLN A 118 5.85 1.28 -4.36
N LEU A 119 6.61 1.93 -5.22
CA LEU A 119 7.84 1.38 -5.76
C LEU A 119 8.95 1.59 -4.72
N CYS A 120 9.62 0.51 -4.32
CA CYS A 120 10.66 0.54 -3.30
C CYS A 120 11.92 -0.21 -3.75
N THR A 121 13.05 0.08 -3.13
CA THR A 121 14.24 -0.78 -3.11
C THR A 121 14.38 -1.46 -1.75
N LEU A 122 14.92 -2.67 -1.75
CA LEU A 122 15.27 -3.40 -0.53
C LEU A 122 16.66 -3.02 -0.04
N THR A 123 16.76 -2.67 1.24
CA THR A 123 18.04 -2.40 1.91
C THR A 123 18.81 -3.68 2.22
N PRO A 124 20.17 -3.66 2.17
CA PRO A 124 21.06 -4.82 2.33
C PRO A 124 20.86 -5.64 3.61
N ASP A 125 20.39 -5.02 4.69
CA ASP A 125 20.32 -5.63 6.02
C ASP A 125 19.06 -6.47 6.26
N SER A 126 18.15 -6.55 5.28
CA SER A 126 17.01 -7.44 5.38
C SER A 126 17.47 -8.90 5.25
N ILE A 127 17.16 -9.74 6.25
CA ILE A 127 17.42 -11.20 6.27
C ILE A 127 16.88 -11.89 5.00
N PHE A 128 15.95 -11.24 4.30
CA PHE A 128 15.42 -11.59 2.99
C PHE A 128 16.48 -11.70 1.85
N ILE A 129 17.65 -11.07 1.99
CA ILE A 129 18.64 -10.91 0.91
C ILE A 129 19.49 -12.15 0.62
N HIS A 130 19.39 -13.22 1.40
CA HIS A 130 20.12 -14.45 1.06
C HIS A 130 19.66 -15.14 -0.23
N GLN A 131 18.54 -14.70 -0.85
CA GLN A 131 18.06 -15.24 -2.13
C GLN A 131 17.67 -14.18 -3.18
N ASN A 132 17.69 -12.89 -2.84
CA ASN A 132 17.28 -11.81 -3.75
C ASN A 132 18.25 -10.62 -3.62
N SER A 133 18.83 -10.24 -4.75
CA SER A 133 19.87 -9.22 -4.89
C SER A 133 19.54 -7.91 -4.17
N THR A 134 20.45 -7.43 -3.33
CA THR A 134 20.43 -6.05 -2.80
C THR A 134 20.18 -5.03 -3.92
N GLY A 135 19.34 -4.02 -3.67
CA GLY A 135 18.99 -3.02 -4.69
C GLY A 135 17.89 -3.46 -5.66
N LYS A 136 17.33 -4.67 -5.50
CA LYS A 136 16.15 -5.09 -6.27
C LYS A 136 14.98 -4.14 -6.02
N ARG A 137 14.41 -3.63 -7.11
CA ARG A 137 13.16 -2.86 -7.10
C ARG A 137 11.97 -3.80 -6.87
N VAL A 138 11.04 -3.40 -6.02
CA VAL A 138 9.88 -4.19 -5.58
C VAL A 138 8.64 -3.31 -5.47
N ILE A 139 7.46 -3.91 -5.55
CA ILE A 139 6.19 -3.23 -5.29
C ILE A 139 5.74 -3.55 -3.87
N ALA A 140 5.62 -2.52 -3.04
CA ALA A 140 5.07 -2.62 -1.70
C ALA A 140 3.62 -2.15 -1.72
N LYS A 141 2.69 -3.05 -1.41
CA LYS A 141 1.27 -2.73 -1.19
C LYS A 141 0.98 -2.79 0.31
N MET A 142 0.87 -1.63 0.97
CA MET A 142 0.76 -1.55 2.43
C MET A 142 -0.15 -0.45 2.93
N ALA A 143 -0.82 -0.73 4.05
CA ALA A 143 -1.73 0.18 4.71
C ALA A 143 -0.91 1.28 5.38
N ARG A 144 -1.39 2.51 5.20
CA ARG A 144 -0.92 3.66 5.97
C ARG A 144 -1.58 3.61 7.33
N PHE A 145 -2.88 3.42 7.38
CA PHE A 145 -3.67 3.47 8.62
C PHE A 145 -4.47 2.19 8.86
N GLU A 146 -4.95 2.02 10.10
CA GLU A 146 -5.64 0.81 10.52
C GLU A 146 -6.94 0.55 9.74
N TRP A 147 -7.71 1.59 9.43
CA TRP A 147 -8.96 1.48 8.66
C TRP A 147 -8.73 1.02 7.21
N GLU A 148 -7.50 1.07 6.73
CA GLU A 148 -7.13 0.66 5.37
C GLU A 148 -6.78 -0.84 5.30
N ILE A 149 -6.56 -1.51 6.43
CA ILE A 149 -6.16 -2.94 6.50
C ILE A 149 -7.19 -3.84 5.82
N GLN A 150 -8.48 -3.51 5.89
CA GLN A 150 -9.54 -4.29 5.25
C GLN A 150 -9.38 -4.38 3.73
N TYR A 151 -8.93 -3.30 3.07
CA TYR A 151 -8.73 -3.27 1.62
C TYR A 151 -7.60 -4.20 1.21
N LEU A 152 -6.51 -4.22 1.98
CA LEU A 152 -5.39 -5.13 1.72
C LEU A 152 -5.63 -6.56 2.18
N THR A 153 -6.49 -6.79 3.17
CA THR A 153 -6.87 -8.16 3.57
C THR A 153 -7.54 -8.90 2.43
N ARG A 154 -8.41 -8.20 1.68
CA ARG A 154 -9.04 -8.72 0.48
C ARG A 154 -7.97 -9.04 -0.57
N GLU A 155 -7.20 -8.07 -1.02
CA GLU A 155 -6.19 -8.30 -2.06
C GLU A 155 -5.15 -9.39 -1.66
N ASN A 156 -4.78 -9.45 -0.38
CA ASN A 156 -3.91 -10.49 0.16
C ASN A 156 -4.45 -11.92 -0.03
N GLN A 157 -5.77 -12.11 0.11
CA GLN A 157 -6.42 -13.39 -0.13
C GLN A 157 -6.31 -13.78 -1.61
N ALA A 158 -6.50 -12.84 -2.53
CA ALA A 158 -6.32 -13.09 -3.96
C ALA A 158 -4.90 -13.59 -4.25
N TYR A 159 -3.88 -12.91 -3.73
CA TYR A 159 -2.50 -13.33 -3.94
C TYR A 159 -2.18 -14.69 -3.33
N GLN A 160 -2.80 -15.06 -2.21
CA GLN A 160 -2.67 -16.40 -1.64
C GLN A 160 -3.15 -17.47 -2.62
N LEU A 161 -4.33 -17.27 -3.22
CA LEU A 161 -4.93 -18.21 -4.17
C LEU A 161 -4.13 -18.29 -5.48
N LEU A 162 -3.56 -17.17 -5.91
CA LEU A 162 -2.83 -17.07 -7.17
C LEU A 162 -1.35 -17.44 -7.05
N GLN A 163 -0.83 -17.63 -5.84
CA GLN A 163 0.57 -17.97 -5.64
C GLN A 163 0.95 -19.26 -6.39
N GLY A 164 1.93 -19.16 -7.28
CA GLY A 164 2.43 -20.28 -8.07
C GLY A 164 1.60 -20.63 -9.31
N THR A 165 0.51 -19.91 -9.59
CA THR A 165 -0.32 -20.12 -10.80
C THR A 165 0.28 -19.48 -12.04
N GLY A 166 1.14 -18.46 -11.88
CA GLY A 166 1.64 -17.63 -12.98
C GLY A 166 0.54 -16.81 -13.67
N ILE A 167 -0.53 -16.47 -12.94
CA ILE A 167 -1.59 -15.55 -13.40
C ILE A 167 -1.28 -14.12 -12.93
N GLY A 168 -0.87 -13.98 -11.67
CA GLY A 168 -0.47 -12.71 -11.07
C GLY A 168 1.03 -12.64 -10.74
N PRO A 169 1.49 -11.48 -10.22
CA PRO A 169 2.87 -11.30 -9.79
C PRO A 169 3.22 -12.26 -8.66
N ARG A 170 4.49 -12.67 -8.59
CA ARG A 170 4.97 -13.42 -7.44
C ARG A 170 4.99 -12.56 -6.19
N VAL A 171 4.46 -13.12 -5.11
CA VAL A 171 4.62 -12.58 -3.76
C VAL A 171 6.00 -12.91 -3.24
N LEU A 172 6.66 -11.88 -2.72
CA LEU A 172 7.98 -11.95 -2.09
C LEU A 172 7.88 -12.06 -0.58
N GLY A 173 6.83 -11.51 0.05
CA GLY A 173 6.64 -11.60 1.50
C GLY A 173 5.51 -10.74 2.02
N HIS A 174 5.24 -10.87 3.32
CA HIS A 174 4.39 -9.93 4.04
C HIS A 174 5.22 -8.75 4.54
N ILE A 175 4.65 -7.56 4.51
CA ILE A 175 5.26 -6.34 5.06
C ILE A 175 4.74 -6.17 6.48
N HIS A 176 5.65 -6.01 7.44
CA HIS A 176 5.28 -5.74 8.82
C HIS A 176 5.86 -4.43 9.34
N GLU A 177 5.16 -3.87 10.32
CA GLU A 177 5.60 -2.77 11.15
C GLU A 177 5.56 -3.23 12.60
N GLN A 178 6.74 -3.37 13.22
CA GLN A 178 6.85 -3.78 14.63
C GLN A 178 6.06 -5.06 14.96
N GLY A 179 6.11 -6.04 14.05
CA GLY A 179 5.40 -7.33 14.15
C GLY A 179 3.97 -7.34 13.60
N ARG A 180 3.32 -6.17 13.45
CA ARG A 180 1.99 -6.06 12.85
C ARG A 180 2.10 -6.14 11.33
N VAL A 181 1.46 -7.12 10.69
CA VAL A 181 1.42 -7.20 9.23
C VAL A 181 0.50 -6.12 8.67
N ILE A 182 1.04 -5.29 7.79
CA ILE A 182 0.36 -4.13 7.21
C ILE A 182 0.22 -4.21 5.70
N GLY A 183 0.77 -5.23 5.04
CA GLY A 183 0.76 -5.31 3.60
C GLY A 183 1.49 -6.51 3.01
N ILE A 184 1.67 -6.48 1.70
CA ILE A 184 2.30 -7.52 0.90
C ILE A 184 3.36 -6.92 -0.03
N LEU A 185 4.44 -7.66 -0.22
CA LEU A 185 5.55 -7.31 -1.09
C LEU A 185 5.50 -8.16 -2.34
N LEU A 186 5.53 -7.53 -3.51
CA LEU A 186 5.42 -8.17 -4.82
C LEU A 186 6.67 -7.90 -5.64
N GLU A 187 6.95 -8.79 -6.59
CA GLU A 187 7.90 -8.48 -7.65
C GLU A 187 7.34 -7.41 -8.60
N ILE A 188 8.24 -6.82 -9.38
CA ILE A 188 7.83 -5.96 -10.49
C ILE A 188 7.55 -6.86 -11.70
N VAL A 189 6.36 -6.68 -12.27
CA VAL A 189 6.01 -7.27 -13.56
C VAL A 189 6.53 -6.35 -14.65
N GLN A 190 7.43 -6.86 -15.48
CA GLN A 190 7.99 -6.13 -16.61
C GLN A 190 7.09 -6.30 -17.83
N GLY A 191 6.83 -5.20 -18.54
CA GLY A 191 6.00 -5.21 -19.74
C GLY A 191 5.21 -3.93 -19.90
N ARG A 192 4.41 -3.88 -20.96
CA ARG A 192 3.51 -2.75 -21.24
C ARG A 192 2.08 -3.07 -20.83
N ALA A 193 1.28 -2.04 -20.58
CA ALA A 193 -0.17 -2.20 -20.50
C ALA A 193 -0.71 -2.81 -21.80
N ALA A 194 -1.74 -3.64 -21.67
CA ALA A 194 -2.41 -4.25 -22.80
C ALA A 194 -3.11 -3.19 -23.67
N GLY A 195 -3.26 -3.50 -24.95
CA GLY A 195 -4.16 -2.82 -25.86
C GLY A 195 -5.19 -3.80 -26.45
N ILE A 196 -6.09 -3.30 -27.28
CA ILE A 196 -7.10 -4.12 -27.94
C ILE A 196 -6.49 -5.27 -28.77
N ASP A 197 -5.32 -5.07 -29.36
CA ASP A 197 -4.60 -6.12 -30.12
C ASP A 197 -4.18 -7.32 -29.26
N ASP A 198 -4.09 -7.13 -27.94
CA ASP A 198 -3.76 -8.19 -26.98
C ASP A 198 -4.99 -8.94 -26.49
N LEU A 199 -6.21 -8.56 -26.89
CA LEU A 199 -7.47 -9.15 -26.42
C LEU A 199 -7.46 -10.69 -26.41
N PRO A 200 -6.98 -11.41 -27.44
CA PRO A 200 -6.95 -12.87 -27.40
C PRO A 200 -6.11 -13.43 -26.24
N ARG A 201 -4.99 -12.76 -25.91
CA ARG A 201 -4.07 -13.16 -24.84
C ARG A 201 -4.60 -12.76 -23.47
N CYS A 202 -5.15 -11.55 -23.35
CA CYS A 202 -5.80 -11.07 -22.13
C CYS A 202 -7.00 -11.96 -21.76
N LEU A 203 -7.83 -12.32 -22.75
CA LEU A 203 -8.96 -13.23 -22.53
C LEU A 203 -8.48 -14.63 -22.13
N ALA A 204 -7.39 -15.13 -22.69
CA ALA A 204 -6.81 -16.41 -22.27
C ALA A 204 -6.31 -16.37 -20.81
N ALA A 205 -5.64 -15.29 -20.41
CA ALA A 205 -5.19 -15.10 -19.03
C ALA A 205 -6.38 -14.95 -18.06
N LEU A 206 -7.39 -14.18 -18.43
CA LEU A 206 -8.62 -14.00 -17.67
C LEU A 206 -9.37 -15.34 -17.52
N LYS A 207 -9.49 -16.14 -18.59
CA LYS A 207 -10.09 -17.48 -18.53
C LYS A 207 -9.36 -18.43 -17.59
N ARG A 208 -8.04 -18.31 -17.47
CA ARG A 208 -7.28 -19.09 -16.47
C ARG A 208 -7.68 -18.68 -15.05
N LEU A 209 -7.87 -17.40 -14.78
CA LEU A 209 -8.40 -16.91 -13.50
C LEU A 209 -9.82 -17.44 -13.26
N HIS A 210 -10.70 -17.35 -14.26
CA HIS A 210 -12.09 -17.80 -14.19
C HIS A 210 -12.22 -19.31 -13.97
N SER A 211 -11.26 -20.11 -14.46
CA SER A 211 -11.24 -21.57 -14.21
C SER A 211 -11.13 -21.93 -12.72
N MET A 212 -10.65 -20.98 -11.90
CA MET A 212 -10.57 -21.09 -10.43
C MET A 212 -11.82 -20.53 -9.73
N ARG A 213 -12.86 -20.15 -10.48
CA ARG A 213 -14.06 -19.44 -9.98
C ARG A 213 -13.73 -18.10 -9.32
N ILE A 214 -12.69 -17.41 -9.81
CA ILE A 214 -12.28 -16.10 -9.34
C ILE A 214 -12.63 -15.06 -10.41
N LEU A 215 -13.32 -14.00 -10.00
CA LEU A 215 -13.55 -12.78 -10.78
C LEU A 215 -12.44 -11.78 -10.45
N HIS A 216 -11.90 -11.09 -11.47
CA HIS A 216 -10.95 -10.01 -11.23
C HIS A 216 -11.63 -8.78 -10.63
N GLY A 217 -12.81 -8.44 -11.12
CA GLY A 217 -13.68 -7.35 -10.62
C GLY A 217 -13.32 -5.97 -11.17
N ASP A 218 -12.03 -5.69 -11.33
CA ASP A 218 -11.52 -4.42 -11.90
C ASP A 218 -10.66 -4.65 -13.16
N CYS A 219 -11.15 -5.43 -14.12
CA CYS A 219 -10.46 -5.48 -15.41
C CYS A 219 -10.40 -4.06 -16.00
N ASN A 220 -9.22 -3.59 -16.38
CA ASN A 220 -8.96 -2.42 -17.22
C ASN A 220 -7.59 -2.61 -17.88
N ARG A 221 -7.27 -1.90 -18.96
CA ARG A 221 -6.04 -2.15 -19.73
C ARG A 221 -4.72 -2.09 -18.92
N HIS A 222 -4.68 -1.29 -17.86
CA HIS A 222 -3.48 -1.12 -17.04
C HIS A 222 -3.27 -2.29 -16.07
N ASN A 223 -4.33 -3.06 -15.78
CA ASN A 223 -4.28 -4.26 -14.95
C ASN A 223 -3.86 -5.52 -15.72
N PHE A 224 -3.62 -5.43 -17.03
CA PHE A 224 -3.07 -6.50 -17.85
C PHE A 224 -1.69 -6.09 -18.38
N ILE A 225 -0.64 -6.73 -17.86
CA ILE A 225 0.74 -6.44 -18.28
C ILE A 225 1.19 -7.49 -19.28
N VAL A 226 1.50 -7.02 -20.49
CA VAL A 226 2.01 -7.83 -21.60
C VAL A 226 3.53 -7.79 -21.58
N GLY A 227 4.14 -8.92 -21.25
CA GLY A 227 5.59 -9.07 -21.26
C GLY A 227 6.16 -9.23 -22.67
N SER A 228 7.48 -9.21 -22.79
CA SER A 228 8.18 -9.22 -24.08
C SER A 228 7.99 -10.53 -24.86
N GLY A 229 7.71 -11.65 -24.18
CA GLY A 229 7.34 -12.92 -24.79
C GLY A 229 5.87 -13.01 -25.19
N GLY A 230 5.06 -11.99 -24.87
CA GLY A 230 3.62 -11.97 -25.11
C GLY A 230 2.78 -12.65 -24.03
N GLU A 231 3.41 -13.11 -22.94
CA GLU A 231 2.71 -13.53 -21.73
C GLU A 231 1.95 -12.36 -21.11
N VAL A 232 0.80 -12.66 -20.51
CA VAL A 232 -0.05 -11.66 -19.84
C VAL A 232 -0.12 -11.99 -18.36
N THR A 233 0.25 -11.01 -17.54
CA THR A 233 0.15 -11.07 -16.08
C THR A 233 -0.93 -10.10 -15.63
N LEU A 234 -1.90 -10.58 -14.85
CA LEU A 234 -2.91 -9.73 -14.23
C LEU A 234 -2.37 -9.13 -12.94
N ILE A 235 -2.64 -7.84 -12.72
CA ILE A 235 -2.26 -7.12 -11.51
C ILE A 235 -3.49 -6.41 -10.91
N ASP A 236 -3.38 -6.02 -9.65
CA ASP A 236 -4.44 -5.32 -8.90
C ASP A 236 -5.73 -6.12 -8.71
N PHE A 237 -5.75 -6.93 -7.64
CA PHE A 237 -6.88 -7.78 -7.28
C PHE A 237 -7.74 -7.15 -6.17
N SER A 238 -7.79 -5.82 -6.10
CA SER A 238 -8.49 -5.09 -5.03
C SER A 238 -10.00 -5.32 -5.03
N GLU A 239 -10.60 -5.53 -6.21
CA GLU A 239 -12.03 -5.84 -6.39
C GLU A 239 -12.30 -7.32 -6.65
N PHE A 240 -11.33 -8.20 -6.38
CA PHE A 240 -11.49 -9.63 -6.67
C PHE A 240 -12.63 -10.26 -5.87
N LYS A 241 -13.23 -11.30 -6.45
CA LYS A 241 -14.30 -12.08 -5.82
C LYS A 241 -14.08 -13.57 -6.04
N GLU A 242 -14.16 -14.35 -4.96
CA GLU A 242 -14.20 -15.81 -5.01
C GLU A 242 -15.61 -16.34 -5.27
N ASN A 243 -15.71 -17.55 -5.81
CA ASN A 243 -16.96 -18.26 -6.06
C ASN A 243 -17.92 -17.45 -6.96
N ALA A 244 -17.37 -16.79 -7.97
CA ALA A 244 -18.15 -16.04 -8.95
C ALA A 244 -19.04 -16.98 -9.80
N THR A 245 -20.22 -16.49 -10.16
CA THR A 245 -21.18 -17.26 -10.98
C THR A 245 -20.74 -17.29 -12.44
N ASP A 246 -21.26 -18.25 -13.22
CA ASP A 246 -20.95 -18.31 -14.65
C ASP A 246 -21.40 -17.03 -15.38
N GLU A 247 -22.48 -16.40 -14.93
CA GLU A 247 -22.97 -15.12 -15.45
C GLU A 247 -22.00 -13.96 -15.16
N GLU A 248 -21.44 -13.89 -13.94
CA GLU A 248 -20.47 -12.84 -13.57
C GLU A 248 -19.18 -12.98 -14.39
N LEU A 249 -18.67 -14.21 -14.51
CA LEU A 249 -17.46 -14.51 -15.27
C LEU A 249 -17.66 -14.21 -16.77
N ALA A 250 -18.81 -14.60 -17.34
CA ALA A 250 -19.13 -14.31 -18.73
C ALA A 250 -19.27 -12.80 -19.00
N ALA A 251 -19.89 -12.06 -18.08
CA ALA A 251 -20.01 -10.61 -18.19
C ALA A 251 -18.64 -9.90 -18.13
N GLU A 252 -17.72 -10.35 -17.27
CA GLU A 252 -16.36 -9.81 -17.22
C GLU A 252 -15.60 -10.06 -18.53
N GLU A 253 -15.71 -11.27 -19.11
CA GLU A 253 -15.13 -11.61 -20.41
C GLU A 253 -15.72 -10.76 -21.55
N GLU A 254 -17.04 -10.61 -21.61
CA GLU A 254 -17.74 -9.84 -22.66
C GLU A 254 -17.36 -8.36 -22.61
N SER A 255 -17.17 -7.80 -21.41
CA SER A 255 -16.78 -6.40 -21.23
C SER A 255 -15.32 -6.12 -21.61
N LEU A 256 -14.45 -7.13 -21.63
CA LEU A 256 -12.99 -6.94 -21.68
C LEU A 256 -12.53 -6.15 -22.91
N ALA A 257 -13.10 -6.40 -24.08
CA ALA A 257 -12.72 -5.70 -25.31
C ALA A 257 -12.84 -4.17 -25.17
N GLY A 258 -13.97 -3.68 -24.69
CA GLY A 258 -14.19 -2.24 -24.48
C GLY A 258 -13.26 -1.65 -23.41
N LYS A 259 -12.86 -2.43 -22.40
CA LYS A 259 -11.93 -1.99 -21.36
C LYS A 259 -10.47 -1.94 -21.82
N LEU A 260 -10.12 -2.67 -22.88
CA LEU A 260 -8.80 -2.61 -23.51
C LEU A 260 -8.69 -1.48 -24.55
N GLU A 261 -9.83 -1.03 -25.10
CA GLU A 261 -9.93 0.11 -26.01
C GLU A 261 -9.93 1.46 -25.27
N ASP A 262 -10.09 1.47 -23.94
CA ASP A 262 -10.19 2.71 -23.17
C ASP A 262 -8.85 3.46 -23.13
N ASP A 263 -8.78 4.58 -23.83
CA ASP A 263 -7.64 5.52 -23.85
C ASP A 263 -7.85 6.71 -22.88
N SER A 264 -8.88 6.68 -22.02
CA SER A 264 -9.21 7.81 -21.13
C SER A 264 -8.19 8.05 -20.01
N GLY A 265 -7.24 7.15 -19.80
CA GLY A 265 -6.24 7.21 -18.72
C GLY A 265 -6.78 6.84 -17.34
N LEU A 266 -8.03 6.39 -17.25
CA LEU A 266 -8.60 5.84 -16.01
C LEU A 266 -7.93 4.49 -15.70
N GLY A 267 -7.28 4.40 -14.54
CA GLY A 267 -6.55 3.19 -14.12
C GLY A 267 -5.04 3.24 -14.34
N ASP A 268 -4.49 4.31 -14.92
CA ASP A 268 -3.04 4.48 -15.12
C ASP A 268 -2.30 4.81 -13.82
N TYR A 269 -2.17 3.82 -12.94
CA TYR A 269 -1.51 3.96 -11.64
C TYR A 269 -0.20 3.19 -11.54
N GLY A 270 0.26 2.45 -12.57
CA GLY A 270 1.43 1.60 -12.33
C GLY A 270 2.15 0.86 -13.43
N ALA A 271 1.96 1.16 -14.71
CA ALA A 271 2.90 0.63 -15.71
C ALA A 271 4.24 1.40 -15.60
N LEU A 272 5.32 0.72 -15.19
CA LEU A 272 6.67 1.26 -15.41
C LEU A 272 7.00 1.01 -16.87
N GLY A 273 7.11 2.08 -17.66
CA GLY A 273 7.58 1.97 -19.05
C GLY A 273 9.04 1.52 -19.09
N GLU A 274 9.49 0.98 -20.23
CA GLU A 274 10.87 0.56 -20.46
C GLU A 274 11.92 1.66 -20.18
N ASP A 275 11.49 2.94 -20.09
CA ASP A 275 12.33 4.11 -19.86
C ASP A 275 12.57 4.47 -18.37
N ASP A 276 11.93 3.78 -17.40
CA ASP A 276 12.09 4.07 -15.96
C ASP A 276 13.38 3.48 -15.34
N ASP A 277 14.24 2.88 -16.17
CA ASP A 277 15.51 2.23 -15.78
C ASP A 277 16.76 3.12 -15.92
N ASN A 278 16.60 4.43 -16.11
CA ASN A 278 17.72 5.39 -16.07
C ASN A 278 17.89 6.07 -14.71
#